data_AF-V5SJV7-F1
#
_entry.id   AF-V5SJV7-F1
#
_cell.length_a   1.000
_cell.length_b   1.000
_cell.length_c   1.000
_cell.angle_alpha   90.00
_cell.angle_beta   90.00
_cell.angle_gamma   90.00
#
_symmetry.space_group_name_H-M   'P 1'
#
loop_
_entity.id
_entity.type
_entity.pdbx_description
1 polymer ?
#
loop_
_entity_poly.entity_id
_entity_poly.type
_entity_poly.pdbx_seq_one_letter_code
_entity_poly.pdbx_strand_id
1 'polypeptide(L)'
;MRSEFRARLSDVDTQRSVEERADELARLVPLWPSEIADTSRAGRTRIVAKLYRALKAERQRGVGGHWTYDLARHAALLAAWRRERAALALHDAANRCGARKPQRKRAPAR
;
A
#
# COMPACT_ATOMS: atom_id res chain seq x y z
N MET A 1 -26.53 2.97 -27.06
CA MET A 1 -26.73 3.55 -25.71
C MET A 1 -25.46 3.31 -24.90
N ARG A 2 -24.91 4.39 -24.33
CA ARG A 2 -23.49 4.59 -24.00
C ARG A 2 -23.01 3.76 -22.80
N SER A 3 -22.14 2.78 -23.05
CA SER A 3 -21.36 2.08 -22.02
C SER A 3 -20.04 2.83 -21.75
N GLU A 4 -20.14 4.05 -21.23
CA GLU A 4 -19.01 4.96 -20.95
C GLU A 4 -18.65 5.02 -19.45
N PHE A 5 -19.06 4.04 -18.63
CA PHE A 5 -18.89 4.13 -17.17
C PHE A 5 -17.57 3.54 -16.63
N ARG A 6 -16.74 2.91 -17.47
CA ARG A 6 -15.56 2.16 -17.00
C ARG A 6 -14.24 2.93 -17.01
N ALA A 7 -14.24 4.22 -17.38
CA ALA A 7 -13.02 4.95 -17.74
C ALA A 7 -12.71 6.21 -16.90
N ARG A 8 -13.25 6.39 -15.67
CA ARG A 8 -13.00 7.62 -14.89
C ARG A 8 -12.50 7.46 -13.45
N LEU A 9 -12.15 6.25 -13.01
CA LEU A 9 -11.60 6.02 -11.66
C LEU A 9 -10.06 5.92 -11.65
N SER A 10 -9.38 6.53 -12.62
CA SER A 10 -7.95 6.29 -12.85
C SER A 10 -7.11 7.57 -13.03
N ASP A 11 -7.42 8.67 -12.34
CA ASP A 11 -6.57 9.87 -12.48
C ASP A 11 -6.53 10.83 -11.28
N VAL A 12 -6.57 10.32 -10.04
CA VAL A 12 -6.38 11.16 -8.85
C VAL A 12 -5.43 10.52 -7.84
N ASP A 13 -4.25 10.10 -8.32
CA ASP A 13 -3.06 9.97 -7.46
C ASP A 13 -2.08 11.07 -7.83
N THR A 14 -2.57 12.32 -7.84
CA THR A 14 -1.75 13.52 -7.90
C THR A 14 -0.93 13.55 -6.61
N GLN A 15 0.40 13.40 -6.74
CA GLN A 15 1.45 13.60 -5.74
C GLN A 15 0.96 13.91 -4.31
N ARG A 16 0.61 12.86 -3.55
CA ARG A 16 0.25 13.00 -2.14
C ARG A 16 1.51 13.19 -1.31
N SER A 17 1.52 14.21 -0.47
CA SER A 17 2.62 14.52 0.45
C SER A 17 2.80 13.43 1.52
N VAL A 18 3.95 13.42 2.19
CA VAL A 18 4.24 12.47 3.28
C VAL A 18 3.29 12.71 4.46
N GLU A 19 2.93 13.97 4.69
CA GLU A 19 2.00 14.44 5.71
C GLU A 19 0.58 13.92 5.45
N GLU A 20 0.08 14.09 4.23
CA GLU A 20 -1.26 13.58 3.85
C GLU A 20 -1.35 12.06 3.96
N ARG A 21 -0.27 11.35 3.59
CA ARG A 21 -0.17 9.90 3.79
C ARG A 21 -0.25 9.56 5.28
N ALA A 22 0.48 10.29 6.12
CA ALA A 22 0.49 10.03 7.56
C ALA A 22 -0.87 10.25 8.20
N ASP A 23 -1.54 11.36 7.85
CA ASP A 23 -2.89 11.68 8.30
C ASP A 23 -3.92 10.66 7.85
N GLU A 24 -3.88 10.24 6.58
CA GLU A 24 -4.77 9.21 6.05
C GLU A 24 -4.58 7.87 6.80
N LEU A 25 -3.34 7.43 6.98
CA LEU A 25 -3.03 6.17 7.65
C LEU A 25 -3.43 6.19 9.14
N ALA A 26 -3.18 7.29 9.84
CA ALA A 26 -3.54 7.46 11.25
C ALA A 26 -5.06 7.45 11.48
N ARG A 27 -5.84 8.00 10.54
CA ARG A 27 -7.32 7.99 10.62
C ARG A 27 -7.92 6.60 10.35
N LEU A 28 -7.29 5.80 9.48
CA LEU A 28 -7.86 4.52 9.03
C LEU A 28 -7.55 3.36 9.99
N VAL A 29 -6.34 3.31 10.52
CA VAL A 29 -5.83 2.19 11.32
C VAL A 29 -5.04 2.72 12.52
N PRO A 30 -5.15 2.09 13.70
CA PRO A 30 -4.31 2.46 14.85
C PRO A 30 -2.85 2.13 14.57
N LEU A 31 -2.10 3.14 14.12
CA LEU A 31 -0.67 3.09 13.84
C LEU A 31 0.04 4.13 14.70
N TRP A 32 1.23 3.81 15.17
CA TRP A 32 2.08 4.80 15.82
C TRP A 32 2.74 5.71 14.78
N PRO A 33 2.99 6.99 15.10
CA PRO A 33 3.72 7.89 14.18
C PRO A 33 5.07 7.32 13.72
N SER A 34 5.77 6.60 14.61
CA SER A 34 7.03 5.91 14.29
C SER A 34 6.86 4.79 13.26
N GLU A 35 5.74 4.07 13.28
CA GLU A 35 5.43 3.04 12.28
C GLU A 35 5.12 3.66 10.92
N ILE A 36 4.44 4.81 10.90
CA ILE A 36 4.10 5.55 9.69
C ILE A 36 5.35 6.15 9.04
N ALA A 37 6.27 6.66 9.86
CA ALA A 37 7.55 7.22 9.44
C ALA A 37 8.52 6.17 8.88
N ASP A 38 8.35 4.88 9.22
CA ASP A 38 9.16 3.79 8.67
C ASP A 38 8.79 3.51 7.21
N THR A 39 9.48 4.20 6.30
CA THR A 39 9.37 4.01 4.85
C THR A 39 10.22 2.85 4.33
N SER A 40 10.86 2.07 5.20
CA SER A 40 11.59 0.88 4.78
C SER A 40 10.65 -0.18 4.21
N ARG A 41 11.21 -1.13 3.47
CA ARG A 41 10.47 -2.31 2.98
C ARG A 41 9.77 -3.05 4.12
N ALA A 42 10.43 -3.18 5.28
CA ALA A 42 9.87 -3.87 6.44
C ALA A 42 8.70 -3.09 7.05
N GLY A 43 8.85 -1.78 7.24
CA GLY A 43 7.79 -0.89 7.72
C GLY A 43 6.55 -0.93 6.83
N ARG A 44 6.74 -0.72 5.51
CA ARG A 44 5.65 -0.80 4.54
C ARG A 44 4.95 -2.16 4.53
N THR A 45 5.70 -3.26 4.63
CA THR A 45 5.09 -4.61 4.71
C THR A 45 4.17 -4.75 5.93
N ARG A 46 4.58 -4.21 7.09
CA ARG A 46 3.74 -4.20 8.30
C ARG A 46 2.48 -3.36 8.12
N ILE A 47 2.60 -2.16 7.54
CA ILE A 47 1.44 -1.28 7.26
C ILE A 47 0.45 -1.99 6.32
N VAL A 48 0.93 -2.58 5.22
CA VAL A 48 0.10 -3.34 4.26
C VAL A 48 -0.65 -4.48 4.97
N ALA A 49 0.02 -5.22 5.85
CA ALA A 49 -0.60 -6.31 6.60
C ALA A 49 -1.70 -5.80 7.55
N LYS A 50 -1.48 -4.68 8.24
CA LYS A 50 -2.48 -4.05 9.12
C LYS A 50 -3.69 -3.54 8.34
N LEU A 51 -3.47 -2.85 7.22
CA LEU A 51 -4.54 -2.40 6.31
C LEU A 51 -5.37 -3.58 5.79
N TYR A 52 -4.72 -4.68 5.42
CA TYR A 52 -5.41 -5.88 4.96
C TYR A 52 -6.30 -6.50 6.06
N ARG A 53 -5.81 -6.56 7.31
CA ARG A 53 -6.62 -7.03 8.45
C ARG A 53 -7.83 -6.14 8.70
N ALA A 54 -7.66 -4.81 8.63
CA ALA A 54 -8.76 -3.86 8.76
C ALA A 54 -9.80 -4.02 7.63
N LEU A 55 -9.36 -4.19 6.38
CA LEU A 55 -10.24 -4.48 5.24
C LEU A 55 -11.04 -5.76 5.43
N LYS A 56 -10.39 -6.83 5.92
CA LYS A 56 -11.06 -8.11 6.18
C LYS A 56 -12.15 -7.96 7.25
N ALA A 57 -11.85 -7.25 8.34
CA ALA A 57 -12.82 -6.96 9.39
C ALA A 57 -14.01 -6.14 8.85
N GLU A 58 -13.75 -5.11 8.05
CA GLU A 58 -14.81 -4.28 7.45
C GLU A 58 -15.69 -5.09 6.49
N ARG A 59 -15.07 -5.95 5.67
CA ARG A 59 -15.81 -6.85 4.78
C ARG A 59 -16.67 -7.84 5.55
N GLN A 60 -16.16 -8.40 6.65
CA GLN A 60 -16.92 -9.33 7.50
C GLN A 60 -18.15 -8.64 8.11
N ARG A 61 -18.01 -7.39 8.58
CA ARG A 61 -19.14 -6.59 9.06
C ARG A 61 -20.19 -6.38 7.98
N GLY A 62 -19.77 -5.99 6.77
CA GLY A 62 -20.68 -5.78 5.65
C GLY A 62 -21.44 -7.05 5.24
N VAL A 63 -20.75 -8.19 5.18
CA VAL A 63 -21.38 -9.49 4.88
C VAL A 63 -22.36 -9.91 5.99
N GLY A 64 -22.04 -9.63 7.24
CA GLY A 64 -22.91 -9.91 8.38
C GLY A 64 -24.07 -8.93 8.57
N GLY A 65 -24.23 -7.92 7.69
CA GLY A 65 -25.24 -6.86 7.86
C GLY A 65 -25.04 -6.04 9.13
N HIS A 66 -23.82 -5.99 9.65
CA HIS A 66 -23.53 -5.31 10.90
C HIS A 66 -23.68 -3.80 10.73
N TRP A 67 -24.40 -3.15 11.64
CA TRP A 67 -24.74 -1.72 11.55
C TRP A 67 -23.53 -0.77 11.51
N THR A 68 -22.37 -1.19 12.04
CA THR A 68 -21.11 -0.43 11.97
C THR A 68 -20.37 -0.55 10.64
N TYR A 69 -20.90 -1.31 9.69
CA TYR A 69 -20.30 -1.38 8.36
C TYR A 69 -20.37 -0.01 7.69
N ASP A 70 -19.21 0.50 7.28
CA ASP A 70 -19.09 1.76 6.57
C ASP A 70 -18.42 1.56 5.20
N LEU A 71 -19.18 1.84 4.14
CA LEU A 71 -18.73 1.73 2.75
C LEU A 71 -17.64 2.77 2.42
N ALA A 72 -17.74 3.98 2.96
CA ALA A 72 -16.76 5.04 2.74
C ALA A 72 -15.42 4.65 3.38
N ARG A 73 -15.46 4.16 4.62
CA ARG A 73 -14.30 3.60 5.31
C ARG A 73 -13.70 2.41 4.55
N HIS A 74 -14.52 1.52 4.01
CA HIS A 74 -14.06 0.39 3.21
C HIS A 74 -13.30 0.85 1.94
N ALA A 75 -13.86 1.83 1.21
CA ALA A 75 -13.24 2.40 0.01
C ALA A 75 -11.91 3.10 0.34
N ALA A 76 -11.86 3.86 1.44
CA ALA A 76 -10.65 4.54 1.89
C ALA A 76 -9.54 3.53 2.29
N LEU A 77 -9.89 2.49 3.05
CA LEU A 77 -8.96 1.40 3.37
C LEU A 77 -8.42 0.71 2.12
N LEU A 78 -9.28 0.48 1.12
CA LEU A 78 -8.89 -0.18 -0.13
C LEU A 78 -7.94 0.69 -0.95
N ALA A 79 -8.21 1.99 -1.03
CA ALA A 79 -7.36 2.95 -1.71
C ALA A 79 -5.97 3.05 -1.05
N ALA A 80 -5.92 3.24 0.28
CA ALA A 80 -4.67 3.29 1.03
C ALA A 80 -3.86 1.99 0.88
N TRP A 81 -4.51 0.83 0.96
CA TRP A 81 -3.86 -0.46 0.78
C TRP A 81 -3.25 -0.64 -0.62
N ARG A 82 -3.95 -0.20 -1.67
CA ARG A 82 -3.43 -0.25 -3.05
C ARG A 82 -2.18 0.61 -3.20
N ARG A 83 -2.17 1.83 -2.65
CA ARG A 83 -1.02 2.74 -2.69
C ARG A 83 0.19 2.15 -1.96
N GLU A 84 0.00 1.65 -0.73
CA GLU A 84 1.10 1.07 0.04
C GLU A 84 1.66 -0.20 -0.64
N ARG A 85 0.80 -1.01 -1.27
CA ARG A 85 1.26 -2.15 -2.08
C ARG A 85 2.05 -1.73 -3.31
N ALA A 86 1.61 -0.70 -4.02
CA ALA A 86 2.33 -0.18 -5.18
C ALA A 86 3.71 0.35 -4.76
N ALA A 87 3.78 1.12 -3.67
CA ALA A 87 5.04 1.61 -3.14
C ALA A 87 5.98 0.48 -2.68
N LEU A 88 5.45 -0.57 -2.03
CA LEU A 88 6.23 -1.76 -1.67
C LEU A 88 6.79 -2.47 -2.92
N ALA A 89 6.00 -2.60 -3.99
CA ALA A 89 6.44 -3.20 -5.24
C ALA A 89 7.57 -2.39 -5.91
N LEU A 90 7.52 -1.05 -5.82
CA LEU A 90 8.60 -0.18 -6.27
C LEU A 90 9.89 -0.40 -5.45
N HIS A 91 9.79 -0.53 -4.12
CA HIS A 91 10.94 -0.89 -3.27
C HIS A 91 11.53 -2.25 -3.65
N ASP A 92 10.69 -3.25 -3.88
CA ASP A 92 11.14 -4.58 -4.30
C ASP A 92 11.82 -4.54 -5.67
N ALA A 93 11.28 -3.76 -6.62
CA ALA A 93 11.91 -3.57 -7.92
C ALA A 93 13.28 -2.88 -7.82
N ALA A 94 13.38 -1.80 -7.01
CA ALA A 94 14.63 -1.10 -6.76
C ALA A 94 15.69 -2.03 -6.13
N ASN A 95 15.30 -2.83 -5.13
CA ASN A 95 16.19 -3.82 -4.51
C ASN A 95 16.69 -4.86 -5.53
N ARG A 96 15.82 -5.33 -6.43
CA ARG A 96 16.21 -6.29 -7.48
C ARG A 96 17.22 -5.69 -8.48
N CYS A 97 17.06 -4.42 -8.86
CA CYS A 97 17.98 -3.72 -9.75
C CYS A 97 19.33 -3.43 -9.07
N GLY A 98 19.33 -3.05 -7.79
CA GLY A 98 20.55 -2.80 -7.02
C GLY A 98 21.38 -4.04 -6.66
N ALA A 99 20.75 -5.21 -6.55
CA ALA A 99 21.40 -6.46 -6.15
C ALA A 99 22.21 -7.17 -7.26
N ARG A 100 22.12 -6.74 -8.52
CA ARG A 100 22.90 -7.32 -9.63
C ARG A 100 24.31 -6.70 -9.72
N LYS A 101 25.22 -7.07 -8.82
CA LYS A 101 26.68 -7.03 -9.15
C LYS A 101 27.09 -8.42 -9.66
N PRO A 102 27.42 -8.60 -10.95
CA PRO A 102 28.04 -9.84 -11.39
C PRO A 102 29.42 -9.95 -10.73
N GLN A 103 29.61 -10.92 -9.83
CA GLN A 103 30.95 -11.25 -9.35
C GLN A 103 31.75 -11.78 -10.54
N ARG A 104 32.55 -10.90 -11.16
CA ARG A 104 33.57 -11.33 -12.13
C ARG A 104 34.57 -12.18 -11.38
N LYS A 105 34.47 -13.51 -11.52
CA LYS A 105 35.55 -14.41 -11.14
C LYS A 105 36.75 -14.04 -12.01
N ARG A 106 37.75 -13.37 -11.45
CA ARG A 106 39.04 -13.16 -12.13
C ARG A 106 39.68 -14.53 -12.25
N ALA A 107 39.78 -15.07 -13.46
CA ALA A 107 40.51 -16.30 -13.71
C ALA A 107 41.99 -16.08 -13.31
N PRO A 108 42.65 -17.06 -12.67
CA PRO A 108 44.07 -16.96 -12.39
C PRO A 108 44.85 -17.06 -13.71
N ALA A 109 45.73 -16.09 -13.96
CA ALA A 109 46.69 -16.13 -15.06
C ALA A 109 47.68 -17.28 -14.82
N ARG A 110 47.93 -18.08 -15.86
CA ARG A 110 48.93 -19.15 -15.86
C ARG A 110 49.83 -18.98 -17.08
#